data_AF-A0A2G5IWV5-F1
#
_entry.id   AF-A0A2G5IWV5-F1
#
_cell.length_a   1.000
_cell.length_b   1.000
_cell.length_c   1.000
_cell.angle_alpha   90.00
_cell.angle_beta   90.00
_cell.angle_gamma   90.00
#
_symmetry.space_group_name_H-M   'P 1'
#
loop_
_entity.id
_entity.type
_entity.pdbx_description
1 polymer ?
#
loop_
_entity_poly.entity_id
_entity_poly.type
_entity_poly.pdbx_seq_one_letter_code
_entity_poly.pdbx_strand_id
1 'polypeptide(L)'
;MRLRLRQFRPRTGPHEHRVVQPWTPLRHTSLSDPEASLGILLGDHDGLNRLAGLFSFAAYSRHTIVHVPLRDVRKPYWGCGDLVDLVLVHHSAGLRPSKWPELRRRLTHSTPLTVRTDEARTARDAEAWQRRRHRTDTRDWVRHTTHARTFFLTGSRDVFASAAMAFSYAAGWGPRQRGVVKGKPAFMTSLAAELTEDLDTWRTPEVVICFQPYPPYAHFKRPGR
;
A
#
# COMPACT_ATOMS: atom_id res chain seq x y z
N MET A 1 2.26 10.83 12.08
CA MET A 1 2.94 9.56 12.47
C MET A 1 4.41 9.68 12.11
N ARG A 2 5.31 8.98 12.82
CA ARG A 2 6.74 8.95 12.49
C ARG A 2 7.11 7.59 11.87
N LEU A 3 7.54 7.59 10.61
CA LEU A 3 8.01 6.39 9.91
C LEU A 3 9.53 6.33 9.92
N ARG A 4 10.07 5.14 10.21
CA ARG A 4 11.47 4.81 9.98
C ARG A 4 11.60 4.04 8.68
N LEU A 5 12.41 4.55 7.77
CA LEU A 5 12.60 4.05 6.42
C LEU A 5 14.08 3.81 6.14
N ARG A 6 14.35 2.95 5.16
CA ARG A 6 15.64 2.80 4.50
C ARG A 6 15.56 3.53 3.17
N GLN A 7 16.48 4.44 2.92
CA GLN A 7 16.59 5.14 1.63
C GLN A 7 17.74 4.57 0.82
N PHE A 8 17.48 4.31 -0.44
CA PHE A 8 18.45 3.87 -1.44
C PHE A 8 18.48 4.89 -2.57
N ARG A 9 19.65 5.06 -3.18
CA ARG A 9 19.85 5.89 -4.36
C ARG A 9 20.50 5.09 -5.50
N PRO A 10 19.84 4.04 -6.02
CA PRO A 10 20.36 3.31 -7.16
C PRO A 10 20.38 4.23 -8.39
N ARG A 11 21.45 4.10 -9.19
CA ARG A 11 21.51 4.67 -10.53
C ARG A 11 21.13 3.62 -11.56
N THR A 12 20.37 3.99 -12.58
CA THR A 12 19.98 3.14 -13.71
C THR A 12 20.24 3.93 -15.00
N GLY A 13 21.31 3.60 -15.72
CA GLY A 13 21.81 4.44 -16.80
C GLY A 13 22.17 5.85 -16.30
N PRO A 14 21.68 6.94 -16.94
CA PRO A 14 21.97 8.31 -16.52
C PRO A 14 21.11 8.78 -15.33
N HIS A 15 20.06 8.04 -14.95
CA HIS A 15 19.10 8.49 -13.94
C HIS A 15 19.43 7.94 -12.55
N GLU A 16 19.40 8.82 -11.55
CA GLU A 16 19.40 8.44 -10.14
C GLU A 16 17.95 8.35 -9.65
N HIS A 17 17.61 7.22 -9.02
CA HIS A 17 16.28 7.01 -8.45
C HIS A 17 16.35 7.04 -6.93
N ARG A 18 15.40 7.72 -6.29
CA ARG A 18 15.22 7.64 -4.84
C ARG A 18 14.21 6.56 -4.52
N VAL A 19 14.66 5.47 -3.89
CA VAL A 19 13.81 4.38 -3.44
C VAL A 19 13.80 4.35 -1.93
N VAL A 20 12.63 4.18 -1.32
CA VAL A 20 12.52 3.98 0.13
C VAL A 20 11.85 2.65 0.43
N GLN A 21 12.24 2.02 1.53
CA GLN A 21 11.61 0.84 2.09
C GLN A 21 11.30 1.05 3.57
N PRO A 22 10.31 0.33 4.14
CA PRO A 22 10.15 0.22 5.59
C PRO A 22 11.46 -0.21 6.27
N TRP A 23 11.80 0.40 7.41
CA TRP A 23 13.02 0.03 8.15
C TRP A 23 13.00 -1.43 8.62
N THR A 24 11.82 -1.88 9.04
CA THR A 24 11.51 -3.29 9.34
C THR A 24 10.46 -3.77 8.35
N PRO A 25 10.62 -4.98 7.75
CA PRO A 25 9.60 -5.57 6.90
C PRO A 25 8.26 -5.67 7.62
N LEU A 26 7.16 -5.51 6.88
CA LEU A 26 5.82 -5.66 7.42
C LEU A 26 5.49 -7.16 7.49
N ARG A 27 6.03 -7.83 8.52
CA ARG A 27 6.04 -9.31 8.61
C ARG A 27 4.67 -9.96 8.63
N HIS A 28 3.63 -9.20 8.98
CA HIS A 28 2.24 -9.67 9.09
C HIS A 28 1.35 -8.96 8.08
N THR A 29 1.94 -8.53 6.96
CA THR A 29 1.23 -7.90 5.87
C THR A 29 1.59 -8.60 4.57
N SER A 30 0.58 -8.97 3.80
CA SER A 30 0.74 -9.67 2.52
C SER A 30 -0.19 -9.07 1.49
N LEU A 31 0.21 -9.11 0.23
CA LEU A 31 -0.63 -8.78 -0.92
C LEU A 31 -0.58 -9.97 -1.90
N SER A 32 -1.73 -10.58 -2.19
CA SER A 32 -1.84 -11.49 -3.33
C SER A 32 -1.88 -10.71 -4.64
N ASP A 33 -1.37 -11.30 -5.72
CA ASP A 33 -1.33 -10.70 -7.05
C ASP A 33 -2.74 -10.30 -7.52
N PRO A 34 -3.02 -8.98 -7.61
CA PRO A 34 -4.34 -8.49 -7.99
C PRO A 34 -4.67 -8.72 -9.48
N GLU A 35 -3.65 -8.94 -10.33
CA GLU A 35 -3.89 -9.18 -11.76
C GLU A 35 -4.16 -10.65 -12.09
N ALA A 36 -3.66 -11.57 -11.24
CA ALA A 36 -3.90 -13.00 -11.42
C ALA A 36 -5.23 -13.46 -10.77
N SER A 37 -5.70 -12.73 -9.76
CA SER A 37 -6.90 -13.06 -8.97
C SER A 37 -7.33 -11.85 -8.14
N LEU A 38 -8.34 -11.98 -7.28
CA LEU A 38 -8.67 -10.93 -6.32
C LEU A 38 -7.44 -10.54 -5.47
N GLY A 39 -7.09 -9.25 -5.47
CA GLY A 39 -5.96 -8.71 -4.71
C GLY A 39 -6.30 -8.62 -3.23
N ILE A 40 -5.91 -9.61 -2.44
CA ILE A 40 -6.15 -9.64 -1.00
C ILE A 40 -4.94 -9.02 -0.31
N LEU A 41 -5.12 -7.80 0.18
CA LEU A 41 -4.19 -7.15 1.10
C LEU A 41 -4.61 -7.45 2.53
N LEU A 42 -3.84 -8.32 3.18
CA LEU A 42 -4.06 -8.71 4.56
C LEU A 42 -3.05 -8.02 5.46
N GLY A 43 -3.47 -7.44 6.58
CA GLY A 43 -2.57 -6.84 7.55
C GLY A 43 -3.10 -6.83 8.98
N ASP A 44 -2.18 -6.79 9.94
CA ASP A 44 -2.49 -6.47 11.33
C ASP A 44 -2.54 -4.94 11.55
N HIS A 45 -2.77 -4.51 12.79
CA HIS A 45 -2.87 -3.10 13.13
C HIS A 45 -1.59 -2.31 12.78
N ASP A 46 -0.41 -2.86 13.07
CA ASP A 46 0.88 -2.21 12.80
C ASP A 46 1.15 -2.13 11.29
N GLY A 47 0.94 -3.24 10.57
CA GLY A 47 1.12 -3.31 9.13
C GLY A 47 0.23 -2.34 8.36
N LEU A 48 -1.06 -2.30 8.68
CA LEU A 48 -2.02 -1.40 8.04
C LEU A 48 -1.74 0.07 8.39
N ASN A 49 -1.38 0.39 9.64
CA ASN A 49 -0.98 1.75 10.00
C ASN A 49 0.28 2.20 9.26
N ARG A 50 1.27 1.31 9.12
CA ARG A 50 2.49 1.63 8.36
C ARG A 50 2.19 1.81 6.88
N LEU A 51 1.32 0.99 6.29
CA LEU A 51 0.85 1.19 4.91
C LEU A 51 0.17 2.55 4.77
N ALA A 52 -0.74 2.92 5.68
CA ALA A 52 -1.37 4.25 5.66
C ALA A 52 -0.31 5.37 5.63
N GLY A 53 0.73 5.25 6.45
CA GLY A 53 1.84 6.20 6.42
C GLY A 53 2.66 6.19 5.13
N LEU A 54 2.91 5.01 4.55
CA LEU A 54 3.70 4.86 3.32
C LEU A 54 2.96 5.45 2.12
N PHE A 55 1.64 5.29 2.05
CA PHE A 55 0.79 5.94 1.06
C PHE A 55 0.74 7.47 1.29
N SER A 56 0.58 7.92 2.53
CA SER A 56 0.67 9.35 2.87
C SER A 56 2.03 9.93 2.46
N PHE A 57 3.13 9.21 2.72
CA PHE A 57 4.46 9.64 2.29
C PHE A 57 4.61 9.67 0.76
N ALA A 58 4.10 8.67 0.05
CA ALA A 58 4.11 8.63 -1.41
C ALA A 58 3.31 9.80 -2.02
N ALA A 59 2.21 10.21 -1.38
CA ALA A 59 1.41 11.35 -1.81
C ALA A 59 2.20 12.66 -1.86
N TYR A 60 3.11 12.88 -0.89
CA TYR A 60 3.87 14.14 -0.79
C TYR A 60 5.32 14.04 -1.30
N SER A 61 5.78 12.85 -1.68
CA SER A 61 7.15 12.62 -2.15
C SER A 61 7.18 12.23 -3.63
N ARG A 62 6.80 13.18 -4.50
CA ARG A 62 6.59 13.00 -5.96
C ARG A 62 7.75 12.41 -6.78
N HIS A 63 8.97 12.41 -6.26
CA HIS A 63 10.16 11.86 -6.92
C HIS A 63 10.75 10.68 -6.13
N THR A 64 9.94 10.02 -5.32
CA THR A 64 10.37 8.87 -4.50
C THR A 64 9.52 7.67 -4.82
N ILE A 65 10.19 6.55 -5.03
CA ILE A 65 9.58 5.24 -5.20
C ILE A 65 9.49 4.60 -3.82
N VAL A 66 8.29 4.24 -3.38
CA VAL A 66 8.09 3.53 -2.12
C VAL A 66 7.95 2.06 -2.42
N HIS A 67 8.92 1.25 -2.00
CA HIS A 67 8.91 -0.19 -2.17
C HIS A 67 8.60 -0.88 -0.84
N VAL A 68 7.52 -1.63 -0.80
CA VAL A 68 7.08 -2.41 0.35
C VAL A 68 7.27 -3.90 0.02
N PRO A 69 8.31 -4.55 0.59
CA PRO A 69 8.50 -5.98 0.40
C PRO A 69 7.43 -6.74 1.18
N LEU A 70 6.51 -7.40 0.47
CA LEU A 70 5.34 -8.08 1.04
C LEU A 70 5.30 -9.57 0.67
N ARG A 71 6.17 -10.03 -0.23
CA ARG A 71 6.16 -11.42 -0.70
C ARG A 71 6.82 -12.42 0.26
N ASP A 72 7.74 -11.95 1.12
CA ASP A 72 8.56 -12.81 2.00
C ASP A 72 7.90 -13.07 3.35
N VAL A 73 6.57 -13.19 3.37
CA VAL A 73 5.76 -13.49 4.56
C VAL A 73 5.10 -14.85 4.39
N ARG A 74 4.75 -15.49 5.52
CA ARG A 74 4.02 -16.77 5.47
C ARG A 74 2.69 -16.55 4.75
N LYS A 75 2.47 -17.29 3.65
CA LYS A 75 1.23 -17.22 2.88
C LYS A 75 0.02 -17.46 3.80
N PRO A 76 -0.96 -16.56 3.83
CA PRO A 76 -2.20 -16.79 4.56
C PRO A 76 -2.90 -18.03 4.01
N TYR A 77 -3.49 -18.84 4.89
CA TYR A 77 -4.16 -20.08 4.47
C TYR A 77 -5.40 -19.84 3.57
N TRP A 78 -6.00 -18.65 3.64
CA TRP A 78 -7.08 -18.22 2.75
C TRP A 78 -6.59 -17.43 1.52
N GLY A 79 -5.29 -17.17 1.38
CA GLY A 79 -4.77 -16.35 0.29
C GLY A 79 -4.77 -17.11 -1.03
N CYS A 80 -5.58 -16.67 -1.99
CA CYS A 80 -5.47 -17.11 -3.38
C CYS A 80 -4.29 -16.41 -4.07
N GLY A 81 -3.68 -17.07 -5.06
CA GLY A 81 -2.63 -16.47 -5.90
C GLY A 81 -1.23 -16.37 -5.27
N ASP A 82 -0.29 -15.83 -6.02
CA ASP A 82 1.08 -15.59 -5.57
C ASP A 82 1.19 -14.29 -4.77
N LEU A 83 2.12 -14.26 -3.81
CA LEU A 83 2.43 -13.03 -3.10
C LEU A 83 3.35 -12.13 -3.94
N VAL A 84 3.02 -10.84 -3.95
CA VAL A 84 3.73 -9.78 -4.68
C VAL A 84 4.21 -8.69 -3.73
N ASP A 85 5.28 -8.01 -4.10
CA ASP A 85 5.66 -6.75 -3.44
C ASP A 85 4.74 -5.61 -3.90
N LEU A 86 4.68 -4.53 -3.13
CA LEU A 86 3.95 -3.33 -3.50
C LEU A 86 4.92 -2.19 -3.77
N VAL A 87 4.73 -1.50 -4.89
CA VAL A 87 5.50 -0.31 -5.26
C VAL A 87 4.58 0.87 -5.53
N LEU A 88 4.75 1.95 -4.78
CA LEU A 88 4.04 3.22 -4.97
C LEU A 88 4.94 4.20 -5.71
N VAL A 89 4.42 4.76 -6.79
CA VAL A 89 5.15 5.70 -7.64
C VAL A 89 4.23 6.88 -7.94
N HIS A 90 4.70 8.10 -7.68
CA HIS A 90 3.99 9.25 -8.21
C HIS A 90 4.16 9.29 -9.74
N HIS A 91 3.11 9.58 -10.49
CA HIS A 91 3.15 9.57 -11.96
C HIS A 91 4.29 10.43 -12.55
N SER A 92 4.68 11.52 -11.88
CA SER A 92 5.81 12.37 -12.27
C SER A 92 7.21 11.74 -12.05
N ALA A 93 7.34 10.64 -11.31
CA ALA A 93 8.62 9.99 -11.07
C ALA A 93 9.10 9.15 -12.27
N GLY A 94 8.22 8.84 -13.22
CA GLY A 94 8.58 8.23 -14.51
C GLY A 94 9.18 6.82 -14.44
N LEU A 95 9.04 6.09 -13.32
CA LEU A 95 9.54 4.71 -13.22
C LEU A 95 8.76 3.80 -14.17
N ARG A 96 9.47 3.15 -15.10
CA ARG A 96 8.89 2.09 -15.94
C ARG A 96 8.95 0.75 -15.19
N PRO A 97 7.84 -0.01 -15.08
CA PRO A 97 7.81 -1.32 -14.41
C PRO A 97 8.85 -2.31 -14.94
N SER A 98 9.15 -2.28 -16.25
CA SER A 98 10.17 -3.13 -16.88
C SER A 98 11.60 -2.88 -16.38
N LYS A 99 11.89 -1.69 -15.84
CA LYS A 99 13.20 -1.35 -15.24
C LYS A 99 13.32 -1.76 -13.77
N TRP A 100 12.21 -2.18 -13.17
CA TRP A 100 12.19 -2.55 -11.76
C TRP A 100 13.12 -3.70 -11.39
N PRO A 101 13.24 -4.82 -12.13
CA PRO A 101 14.14 -5.90 -11.74
C PRO A 101 15.61 -5.47 -11.68
N GLU A 102 16.03 -4.60 -12.60
CA GLU A 102 17.37 -4.00 -12.59
C GLU A 102 17.56 -3.10 -11.37
N LEU A 103 16.61 -2.19 -11.12
CA LEU A 103 16.64 -1.26 -10.00
C LEU A 103 16.60 -1.98 -8.64
N ARG A 104 15.73 -2.98 -8.48
CA ARG A 104 15.55 -3.78 -7.27
C ARG A 104 16.84 -4.52 -6.88
N ARG A 105 17.58 -5.06 -7.86
CA ARG A 105 18.88 -5.73 -7.62
C ARG A 105 19.96 -4.77 -7.11
N ARG A 106 19.83 -3.47 -7.35
CA ARG A 106 20.79 -2.43 -6.92
C ARG A 106 20.46 -1.83 -5.54
N LEU A 107 19.43 -2.31 -4.85
CA LEU A 107 19.05 -1.86 -3.50
C LEU A 107 19.94 -2.50 -2.43
N THR A 108 21.24 -2.22 -2.45
CA THR A 108 22.23 -2.83 -1.53
C THR A 108 22.58 -1.89 -0.37
N HIS A 109 23.04 -0.68 -0.68
CA HIS A 109 23.49 0.29 0.32
C HIS A 109 22.35 1.23 0.72
N SER A 110 21.83 1.04 1.93
CA SER A 110 20.76 1.86 2.48
C SER A 110 21.27 2.90 3.46
N THR A 111 20.63 4.06 3.47
CA THR A 111 20.79 5.10 4.51
C THR A 111 19.54 5.18 5.37
N PRO A 112 19.65 5.34 6.69
CA PRO A 112 18.49 5.51 7.56
C PRO A 112 17.79 6.84 7.25
N LEU A 113 16.46 6.79 7.17
CA LEU A 113 15.61 7.96 6.95
C LEU A 113 14.46 7.93 7.95
N THR A 114 14.19 9.05 8.62
CA THR A 114 13.00 9.20 9.45
C THR A 114 12.13 10.29 8.85
N VAL A 115 10.86 9.99 8.59
CA VAL A 115 9.90 10.94 8.04
C VAL A 115 8.71 11.08 8.98
N ARG A 116 8.11 12.27 8.98
CA ARG A 116 6.83 12.53 9.64
C ARG A 116 5.76 12.67 8.59
N THR A 117 4.68 11.94 8.74
CA THR A 117 3.44 12.11 7.97
C THR A 117 2.58 13.18 8.65
N ASP A 118 1.79 13.88 7.85
CA ASP A 118 0.82 14.88 8.28
C ASP A 118 -0.59 14.31 8.03
N GLU A 119 -1.15 13.70 9.07
CA GLU A 119 -2.46 13.03 8.99
C GLU A 119 -3.59 14.01 8.64
N ALA A 120 -3.56 15.21 9.23
CA ALA A 120 -4.59 16.22 8.99
C ALA A 120 -4.56 16.71 7.54
N ARG A 121 -3.37 16.88 6.95
CA ARG A 121 -3.23 17.19 5.52
C ARG A 121 -3.68 16.04 4.64
N THR A 122 -3.32 14.81 5.01
CA THR A 122 -3.70 13.60 4.26
C THR A 122 -5.22 13.46 4.21
N ALA A 123 -5.91 13.66 5.35
CA ALA A 123 -7.37 13.64 5.42
C ALA A 123 -8.02 14.72 4.53
N ARG A 124 -7.53 15.98 4.60
CA ARG A 124 -8.06 17.07 3.77
C ARG A 124 -7.91 16.80 2.27
N ASP A 125 -6.77 16.24 1.85
CA ASP A 125 -6.53 15.92 0.44
C ASP A 125 -7.39 14.74 -0.03
N ALA A 126 -7.55 13.72 0.82
CA ALA A 126 -8.45 12.60 0.56
C ALA A 126 -9.90 13.07 0.40
N GLU A 127 -10.39 13.97 1.27
CA GLU A 127 -11.73 14.57 1.16
C GLU A 127 -11.89 15.42 -0.10
N ALA A 128 -10.84 16.15 -0.50
CA ALA A 128 -10.84 16.93 -1.73
C ALA A 128 -10.93 16.00 -2.96
N TRP A 129 -10.18 14.90 -2.97
CA TRP A 129 -10.25 13.88 -4.02
C TRP A 129 -11.64 13.23 -4.07
N GLN A 130 -12.17 12.79 -2.92
CA GLN A 130 -13.48 12.13 -2.82
C GLN A 130 -14.62 13.00 -3.35
N ARG A 131 -14.56 14.33 -3.13
CA ARG A 131 -15.55 15.28 -3.67
C ARG A 131 -15.44 15.50 -5.18
N ARG A 132 -14.26 15.28 -5.75
CA ARG A 132 -14.00 15.50 -7.19
C ARG A 132 -14.11 14.23 -8.02
N ARG A 133 -13.86 13.04 -7.46
CA ARG A 133 -13.82 11.76 -8.21
C ARG A 133 -15.05 11.44 -9.05
N HIS A 134 -16.21 12.00 -8.70
CA HIS A 134 -17.47 11.82 -9.45
C HIS A 134 -17.69 12.87 -10.54
N ARG A 135 -16.77 13.82 -10.71
CA ARG A 135 -16.83 14.83 -11.77
C ARG A 135 -16.22 14.26 -13.03
N THR A 136 -16.87 14.51 -14.17
CA THR A 136 -16.48 14.02 -15.49
C THR A 136 -15.12 14.52 -16.00
N ASP A 137 -14.55 15.54 -15.36
CA ASP A 137 -13.21 16.08 -15.67
C ASP A 137 -12.09 15.42 -14.84
N THR A 138 -12.44 14.60 -13.84
CA THR A 138 -11.45 14.02 -12.93
C THR A 138 -10.84 12.76 -13.52
N ARG A 139 -9.59 12.89 -13.99
CA ARG A 139 -8.78 11.79 -14.55
C ARG A 139 -7.70 11.28 -13.59
N ASP A 140 -7.87 11.55 -12.30
CA ASP A 140 -6.85 11.31 -11.28
C ASP A 140 -7.04 9.95 -10.59
N TRP A 141 -6.82 8.89 -11.37
CA TRP A 141 -6.93 7.49 -10.98
C TRP A 141 -5.55 6.85 -10.79
N VAL A 142 -5.48 5.80 -9.98
CA VAL A 142 -4.25 5.01 -9.84
C VAL A 142 -4.14 4.03 -11.00
N ARG A 143 -3.12 4.21 -11.83
CA ARG A 143 -2.72 3.21 -12.82
C ARG A 143 -2.02 2.07 -12.11
N HIS A 144 -2.41 0.85 -12.42
CA HIS A 144 -1.83 -0.34 -11.83
C HIS A 144 -1.19 -1.25 -12.87
N THR A 145 -0.20 -2.03 -12.46
CA THR A 145 0.30 -3.17 -13.24
C THR A 145 1.07 -4.14 -12.36
N THR A 146 0.99 -5.45 -12.60
CA THR A 146 1.91 -6.43 -12.00
C THR A 146 3.07 -6.72 -12.94
N HIS A 147 4.30 -6.56 -12.44
CA HIS A 147 5.50 -6.94 -13.18
C HIS A 147 6.59 -7.49 -12.25
N ALA A 148 7.20 -8.63 -12.61
CA ALA A 148 8.25 -9.29 -11.84
C ALA A 148 7.90 -9.50 -10.35
N ARG A 149 6.69 -10.02 -10.10
CA ARG A 149 6.11 -10.26 -8.76
C ARG A 149 6.05 -9.01 -7.90
N THR A 150 5.73 -7.89 -8.53
CA THR A 150 5.59 -6.58 -7.88
C THR A 150 4.37 -5.89 -8.48
N PHE A 151 3.42 -5.51 -7.63
CA PHE A 151 2.26 -4.71 -8.00
C PHE A 151 2.62 -3.22 -7.89
N PHE A 152 2.52 -2.52 -9.01
CA PHE A 152 2.81 -1.10 -9.11
C PHE A 152 1.51 -0.31 -9.01
N LEU A 153 1.52 0.71 -8.17
CA LEU A 153 0.49 1.73 -8.10
C LEU A 153 1.12 3.06 -8.51
N THR A 154 0.68 3.60 -9.64
CA THR A 154 1.13 4.88 -10.17
C THR A 154 0.00 5.90 -10.09
N GLY A 155 0.12 6.86 -9.18
CA GLY A 155 -0.95 7.81 -8.88
C GLY A 155 -0.44 9.23 -8.65
N SER A 156 -1.34 10.14 -8.30
CA SER A 156 -1.02 11.48 -7.80
C SER A 156 -0.97 11.53 -6.28
N ARG A 157 -0.71 12.73 -5.75
CA ARG A 157 -0.90 13.06 -4.34
C ARG A 157 -2.27 12.69 -3.80
N ASP A 158 -3.32 13.13 -4.48
CA ASP A 158 -4.67 13.17 -3.92
C ASP A 158 -5.26 11.75 -3.82
N VAL A 159 -5.01 10.93 -4.84
CA VAL A 159 -5.46 9.52 -4.84
C VAL A 159 -4.64 8.65 -3.86
N PHE A 160 -3.34 8.92 -3.67
CA PHE A 160 -2.56 8.25 -2.63
C PHE A 160 -2.97 8.69 -1.22
N ALA A 161 -3.41 9.94 -1.04
CA ALA A 161 -3.98 10.40 0.21
C ALA A 161 -5.31 9.67 0.51
N SER A 162 -6.17 9.45 -0.50
CA SER A 162 -7.38 8.63 -0.35
C SER A 162 -7.05 7.20 0.08
N ALA A 163 -6.16 6.53 -0.66
CA ALA A 163 -5.74 5.17 -0.31
C ALA A 163 -5.12 5.09 1.10
N ALA A 164 -4.36 6.11 1.54
CA ALA A 164 -3.83 6.18 2.90
C ALA A 164 -4.96 6.17 3.96
N MET A 165 -6.07 6.87 3.70
CA MET A 165 -7.23 6.89 4.58
C MET A 165 -7.94 5.53 4.63
N ALA A 166 -8.00 4.78 3.52
CA ALA A 166 -8.53 3.42 3.50
C ALA A 166 -7.73 2.47 4.42
N PHE A 167 -6.40 2.54 4.38
CA PHE A 167 -5.54 1.78 5.30
C PHE A 167 -5.66 2.24 6.75
N SER A 168 -5.76 3.55 7.00
CA SER A 168 -5.96 4.10 8.34
C SER A 168 -7.29 3.63 8.94
N TYR A 169 -8.35 3.64 8.14
CA TYR A 169 -9.65 3.09 8.51
C TYR A 169 -9.56 1.60 8.89
N ALA A 170 -8.93 0.80 8.02
CA ALA A 170 -8.74 -0.63 8.27
C ALA A 170 -7.92 -0.91 9.54
N ALA A 171 -6.87 -0.13 9.79
CA ALA A 171 -6.05 -0.25 10.99
C ALA A 171 -6.82 0.13 12.28
N GLY A 172 -7.63 1.19 12.23
CA GLY A 172 -8.38 1.68 13.39
C GLY A 172 -9.61 0.86 13.74
N TRP A 173 -10.34 0.39 12.72
CA TRP A 173 -11.61 -0.34 12.89
C TRP A 173 -11.46 -1.85 12.81
N GLY A 174 -10.43 -2.37 12.14
CA GLY A 174 -10.15 -3.79 12.05
C GLY A 174 -10.11 -4.51 13.40
N PRO A 175 -9.40 -3.98 14.42
CA PRO A 175 -9.36 -4.56 15.76
C PRO A 175 -10.75 -4.70 16.43
N ARG A 176 -11.75 -3.95 15.97
CA ARG A 176 -13.11 -3.92 16.54
C ARG A 176 -14.05 -4.93 15.87
N GLN A 177 -13.64 -5.53 14.76
CA GLN A 177 -14.50 -6.42 13.99
C GLN A 177 -14.86 -7.72 14.75
N ARG A 178 -16.00 -8.31 14.38
CA ARG A 178 -16.46 -9.57 14.97
C ARG A 178 -15.56 -10.72 14.52
N GLY A 179 -15.19 -11.62 15.44
CA GLY A 179 -14.44 -12.83 15.10
C GLY A 179 -12.91 -12.66 14.99
N VAL A 180 -12.39 -11.43 14.92
CA VAL A 180 -10.93 -11.19 14.84
C VAL A 180 -10.17 -11.72 16.06
N VAL A 181 -10.76 -11.68 17.24
CA VAL A 181 -10.19 -12.28 18.48
C VAL A 181 -9.99 -13.80 18.37
N LYS A 182 -10.67 -14.46 17.42
CA LYS A 182 -10.51 -15.89 17.11
C LYS A 182 -9.54 -16.12 15.94
N GLY A 183 -8.83 -15.08 15.49
CA GLY A 183 -7.92 -15.15 14.34
C GLY A 183 -8.59 -15.15 12.98
N LYS A 184 -9.89 -14.85 12.89
CA LYS A 184 -10.59 -14.74 11.60
C LYS A 184 -10.23 -13.41 10.92
N PRO A 185 -9.92 -13.40 9.62
CA PRO A 185 -9.79 -12.15 8.88
C PRO A 185 -11.14 -11.45 8.79
N ALA A 186 -11.11 -10.12 8.71
CA ALA A 186 -12.27 -9.28 8.48
C ALA A 186 -12.02 -8.37 7.28
N PHE A 187 -12.92 -8.41 6.30
CA PHE A 187 -12.94 -7.42 5.23
C PHE A 187 -13.23 -6.04 5.83
N MET A 188 -12.44 -5.03 5.43
CA MET A 188 -12.58 -3.67 5.94
C MET A 188 -13.10 -2.72 4.87
N THR A 189 -12.44 -2.73 3.71
CA THR A 189 -12.70 -1.82 2.58
C THR A 189 -11.92 -2.33 1.36
N SER A 190 -11.94 -1.62 0.24
CA SER A 190 -11.13 -1.90 -0.94
C SER A 190 -10.61 -0.62 -1.58
N LEU A 191 -9.59 -0.74 -2.43
CA LEU A 191 -9.08 0.35 -3.27
C LEU A 191 -9.85 0.47 -4.60
N ALA A 192 -11.07 -0.07 -4.69
CA ALA A 192 -11.85 -0.06 -5.93
C ALA A 192 -12.10 1.37 -6.43
N ALA A 193 -12.36 2.30 -5.52
CA ALA A 193 -12.57 3.70 -5.84
C ALA A 193 -11.32 4.35 -6.48
N GLU A 194 -10.13 3.98 -6.03
CA GLU A 194 -8.87 4.56 -6.49
C GLU A 194 -8.35 3.92 -7.79
N LEU A 195 -8.73 2.67 -8.08
CA LEU A 195 -8.19 1.86 -9.18
C LEU A 195 -8.97 1.98 -10.50
N THR A 196 -10.20 2.50 -10.49
CA THR A 196 -11.02 2.65 -11.71
C THR A 196 -12.01 3.83 -11.64
N GLU A 197 -12.31 4.39 -12.81
CA GLU A 197 -13.45 5.27 -13.06
C GLU A 197 -14.75 4.48 -13.21
N ASP A 198 -14.64 3.25 -13.72
CA ASP A 198 -15.75 2.41 -14.12
C ASP A 198 -15.86 1.18 -13.21
N LEU A 199 -16.91 1.14 -12.39
CA LEU A 199 -17.17 0.05 -11.45
C LEU A 199 -17.84 -1.16 -12.14
N ASP A 200 -18.22 -1.05 -13.41
CA ASP A 200 -18.97 -2.08 -14.15
C ASP A 200 -18.09 -3.11 -14.89
N THR A 201 -16.76 -2.94 -14.92
CA THR A 201 -15.88 -3.91 -15.56
C THR A 201 -15.45 -5.03 -14.61
N TRP A 202 -15.97 -6.24 -14.84
CA TRP A 202 -15.52 -7.53 -14.27
C TRP A 202 -14.02 -7.86 -14.43
N ARG A 203 -13.21 -6.97 -15.01
CA ARG A 203 -11.79 -7.16 -15.35
C ARG A 203 -10.83 -6.23 -14.61
N THR A 204 -11.32 -5.34 -13.74
CA THR A 204 -10.44 -4.47 -12.97
C THR A 204 -9.90 -5.23 -11.76
N PRO A 205 -8.57 -5.24 -11.53
CA PRO A 205 -8.01 -5.82 -10.33
C PRO A 205 -8.51 -5.04 -9.11
N GLU A 206 -9.28 -5.70 -8.24
CA GLU A 206 -9.70 -5.12 -6.97
C GLU A 206 -8.67 -5.49 -5.89
N VAL A 207 -8.22 -4.48 -5.14
CA VAL A 207 -7.42 -4.70 -3.93
C VAL A 207 -8.34 -4.58 -2.71
N VAL A 208 -8.77 -5.71 -2.16
CA VAL A 208 -9.53 -5.77 -0.91
C VAL A 208 -8.57 -5.68 0.28
N ILE A 209 -8.91 -4.82 1.24
CA ILE A 209 -8.13 -4.59 2.45
C ILE A 209 -8.80 -5.34 3.59
N CYS A 210 -8.07 -6.30 4.16
CA CYS A 210 -8.52 -7.16 5.23
C CYS A 210 -7.67 -6.96 6.48
N PHE A 211 -8.32 -6.89 7.64
CA PHE A 211 -7.66 -6.93 8.93
C PHE A 211 -7.57 -8.37 9.43
N GLN A 212 -6.39 -8.79 9.90
CA GLN A 212 -6.23 -10.00 10.68
C GLN A 212 -5.17 -9.77 11.76
N PRO A 213 -5.48 -10.06 13.04
CA PRO A 213 -4.47 -9.96 14.08
C PRO A 213 -3.39 -11.02 13.86
N TYR A 214 -2.17 -10.77 14.33
CA TYR A 214 -1.09 -11.75 14.21
C TYR A 214 -1.15 -12.81 15.32
N PRO A 215 -0.88 -14.10 15.04
CA PRO A 215 -0.73 -15.13 16.07
C PRO A 215 0.43 -14.81 17.05
N PRO A 216 0.33 -15.16 18.34
CA PRO A 216 -0.76 -15.91 18.95
C PRO A 216 -1.97 -15.02 19.26
N TYR A 217 -3.15 -15.41 18.79
CA TYR A 217 -4.38 -14.62 18.94
C TYR A 217 -4.82 -14.45 20.40
N ALA A 218 -4.34 -15.31 21.30
CA ALA A 218 -4.58 -15.23 22.74
C ALA A 218 -4.08 -13.90 23.36
N HIS A 219 -3.07 -13.27 22.74
CA HIS A 219 -2.55 -11.97 23.22
C HIS A 219 -3.27 -10.77 22.59
N PHE A 220 -4.11 -10.98 21.59
CA PHE A 220 -4.83 -9.89 20.95
C PHE A 220 -5.96 -9.40 21.86
N LYS A 221 -5.80 -8.19 22.37
CA LYS A 221 -6.86 -7.46 23.11
C LYS A 221 -7.48 -6.42 22.19
N ARG A 222 -8.81 -6.34 22.24
CA ARG A 222 -9.53 -5.26 21.55
C ARG A 222 -9.19 -3.94 22.23
N PRO A 223 -8.94 -2.85 21.46
CA PRO A 223 -8.79 -1.52 22.04
C PRO A 223 -10.05 -1.16 22.86
N GLY A 224 -9.87 -0.66 24.08
CA GLY A 224 -10.95 -0.24 24.98
C GLY A 224 -11.57 -1.35 25.84
N ARG A 225 -10.86 -2.47 26.03
CA ARG A 225 -11.18 -3.52 27.01
C ARG A 225 -10.01 -3.78 27.95
#